data_AF-A0A9Q4H0B8-F1
#
_entry.id   AF-A0A9Q4H0B8-F1
#
_cell.length_a   1.000
_cell.length_b   1.000
_cell.length_c   1.000
_cell.angle_alpha   90.00
_cell.angle_beta   90.00
_cell.angle_gamma   90.00
#
_symmetry.space_group_name_H-M   'P 1'
#
loop_
_entity.id
_entity.type
_entity.pdbx_description
1 polymer ?
#
loop_
_entity_poly.entity_id
_entity_poly.type
_entity_poly.pdbx_seq_one_letter_code
_entity_poly.pdbx_strand_id
1 'polypeptide(L)'
;MIKIDDKYFELIEDYREAFNEEQFAKRYSEILDKYDYVVGDIGYEQLRLKGFYKDANKKVDMSRRFSTIQDYLLEYCNFGCPYFVLRRIPRQELKRLLEQEETPEPDVWDDKLKDVKIQPTIQDTEK
;
A
#
# COMPACT_ATOMS: atom_id res chain seq x y z
N MET A 1 -2.32 -5.68 1.12
CA MET A 1 -2.18 -4.98 2.42
C MET A 1 -2.23 -6.00 3.54
N ILE A 2 -1.42 -5.81 4.58
CA ILE A 2 -1.36 -6.66 5.77
C ILE A 2 -2.17 -5.99 6.88
N LYS A 3 -2.97 -6.74 7.64
CA LYS A 3 -3.80 -6.20 8.73
C LYS A 3 -3.39 -6.80 10.08
N ILE A 4 -2.91 -5.96 11.00
CA ILE A 4 -2.51 -6.34 12.36
C ILE A 4 -3.17 -5.39 13.37
N ASP A 5 -3.91 -5.92 14.35
CA ASP A 5 -4.53 -5.14 15.44
C ASP A 5 -5.25 -3.86 14.95
N ASP A 6 -6.08 -4.02 13.91
CA ASP A 6 -6.84 -2.96 13.23
C ASP A 6 -6.01 -1.91 12.47
N LYS A 7 -4.70 -2.12 12.36
CA LYS A 7 -3.79 -1.29 11.57
C LYS A 7 -3.47 -1.97 10.26
N TYR A 8 -3.29 -1.15 9.23
CA TYR A 8 -2.98 -1.61 7.89
C TYR A 8 -1.53 -1.27 7.58
N PHE A 9 -0.82 -2.26 7.05
CA PHE A 9 0.57 -2.16 6.66
C PHE A 9 0.73 -2.55 5.21
N GLU A 10 1.68 -1.92 4.55
CA GLU A 10 2.12 -2.20 3.20
C GLU A 10 3.57 -2.68 3.27
N LEU A 11 3.85 -3.82 2.64
CA LEU A 11 5.20 -4.35 2.52
C LEU A 11 5.92 -3.59 1.42
N ILE A 12 6.90 -2.79 1.81
CA ILE A 12 7.73 -1.99 0.90
C ILE A 12 8.90 -2.83 0.40
N GLU A 13 9.53 -3.58 1.30
CA GLU A 13 10.70 -4.38 0.99
C GLU A 13 10.70 -5.65 1.83
N ASP A 14 11.08 -6.77 1.22
CA ASP A 14 11.26 -8.05 1.87
C ASP A 14 12.54 -8.70 1.35
N TYR A 15 13.56 -8.73 2.20
CA TYR A 15 14.86 -9.28 1.88
C TYR A 15 15.04 -10.64 2.53
N ARG A 16 15.24 -11.67 1.68
CA ARG A 16 15.36 -13.08 2.06
C ARG A 16 14.10 -13.66 2.75
N GLU A 17 12.92 -13.25 2.30
CA GLU A 17 11.63 -13.76 2.82
C GLU A 17 11.56 -13.65 4.35
N ALA A 18 12.04 -12.53 4.88
CA ALA A 18 12.13 -12.29 6.31
C ALA A 18 10.77 -11.96 6.92
N PHE A 19 9.84 -11.46 6.09
CA PHE A 19 8.53 -11.07 6.57
C PHE A 19 7.67 -12.29 6.91
N ASN A 20 7.27 -12.38 8.18
CA ASN A 20 6.30 -13.36 8.66
C ASN A 20 5.22 -12.64 9.48
N GLU A 21 3.98 -12.73 9.01
CA GLU A 21 2.84 -12.01 9.59
C GLU A 21 2.60 -12.39 11.07
N GLU A 22 2.65 -13.68 11.40
CA GLU A 22 2.43 -14.16 12.77
C GLU A 22 3.53 -13.69 13.73
N GLN A 23 4.80 -13.77 13.30
CA GLN A 23 5.91 -13.28 14.13
C GLN A 23 5.85 -11.77 14.31
N PHE A 24 5.53 -11.04 13.24
CA PHE A 24 5.37 -9.60 13.28
C PHE A 24 4.24 -9.22 14.24
N ALA A 25 3.04 -9.79 14.10
CA ALA A 25 1.90 -9.52 14.97
C ALA A 25 2.23 -9.79 16.45
N LYS A 26 2.93 -10.90 16.74
CA LYS A 26 3.33 -11.26 18.10
C LYS A 26 4.33 -10.30 18.74
N ARG A 27 5.24 -9.72 17.94
CA ARG A 27 6.26 -8.77 18.43
C ARG A 27 5.84 -7.31 18.31
N TYR A 28 4.80 -7.03 17.53
CA TYR A 28 4.29 -5.69 17.34
C TYR A 28 3.83 -5.10 18.67
N SER A 29 4.08 -3.81 18.86
CA SER A 29 3.72 -3.09 20.08
C SER A 29 3.16 -1.73 19.71
N GLU A 30 2.16 -1.27 20.46
CA GLU A 30 1.50 0.03 20.25
C GLU A 30 2.47 1.21 20.28
N ILE A 31 3.65 1.08 20.92
CA ILE A 31 4.69 2.11 20.88
C ILE A 31 5.21 2.37 19.46
N LEU A 32 5.03 1.42 18.54
CA LEU A 32 5.38 1.55 17.13
C LEU A 32 4.35 2.38 16.34
N ASP A 33 3.15 2.59 16.88
CA ASP A 33 2.06 3.32 16.21
C ASP A 33 2.36 4.80 15.98
N LYS A 34 3.38 5.35 16.65
CA LYS A 34 3.80 6.73 16.39
C LYS A 34 4.62 6.88 15.11
N TYR A 35 5.14 5.77 14.57
CA TYR A 35 6.01 5.78 13.41
C TYR A 35 5.24 5.54 12.10
N ASP A 36 5.79 6.03 10.99
CA ASP A 36 5.22 5.83 9.66
C ASP A 36 5.71 4.52 9.03
N TYR A 37 6.93 4.10 9.39
CA TYR A 37 7.58 2.90 8.89
C TYR A 37 8.04 2.02 10.04
N VAL A 38 7.99 0.71 9.83
CA VAL A 38 8.50 -0.30 10.77
C VAL A 38 9.45 -1.21 10.00
N VAL A 39 10.69 -1.28 10.46
CA VAL A 39 11.71 -2.19 9.95
C VAL A 39 11.78 -3.38 10.89
N GLY A 40 11.67 -4.57 10.33
CA GLY A 40 11.90 -5.81 11.04
C GLY A 40 13.20 -6.42 10.58
N ASP A 41 14.15 -6.64 11.48
CA ASP A 41 15.41 -7.31 11.18
C ASP A 41 15.57 -8.58 12.03
N ILE A 42 16.09 -9.65 11.43
CA ILE A 42 16.23 -10.95 12.07
C ILE A 42 17.69 -11.12 12.51
N GLY A 43 17.96 -10.72 13.76
CA GLY A 43 19.27 -10.88 14.40
C GLY A 43 19.25 -12.04 15.39
N TYR A 44 20.22 -12.96 15.29
CA TYR A 44 20.33 -14.14 16.18
C TYR A 44 19.01 -14.91 16.34
N GLU A 45 18.32 -15.14 15.21
CA GLU A 45 17.01 -15.82 15.16
C GLU A 45 15.87 -15.11 15.90
N GLN A 46 16.06 -13.84 16.26
CA GLN A 46 15.04 -13.02 16.92
C GLN A 46 14.64 -11.84 16.03
N LEU A 47 13.33 -11.69 15.83
CA LEU A 47 12.76 -10.53 15.15
C LEU A 47 12.87 -9.29 16.04
N ARG A 48 13.61 -8.29 15.56
CA ARG A 48 13.71 -6.96 16.17
C ARG A 48 12.90 -5.99 15.34
N LEU A 49 12.05 -5.19 16.00
CA LEU A 49 11.24 -4.17 15.34
C LEU A 49 11.75 -2.78 15.70
N LYS A 50 11.98 -1.95 14.68
CA LYS A 50 12.42 -0.58 14.83
C LYS A 50 11.51 0.35 14.02
N GLY A 51 11.01 1.39 14.66
CA GLY A 51 10.15 2.39 14.02
C GLY A 51 10.92 3.57 13.47
N PHE A 52 10.53 4.04 12.28
CA PHE A 52 11.08 5.18 11.56
C PHE A 52 9.98 6.12 11.06
N TYR A 53 10.29 7.40 10.96
CA TYR A 53 9.41 8.43 10.44
C TYR A 53 9.72 8.74 8.98
N LYS A 54 8.72 9.29 8.27
CA LYS A 54 8.96 9.85 6.94
C LYS A 54 9.91 11.06 6.99
N ASP A 55 10.69 11.23 5.92
CA ASP A 55 11.72 12.26 5.81
C ASP A 55 11.16 13.70 5.70
N ALA A 56 9.86 13.84 5.48
CA ALA A 56 9.20 15.13 5.33
C ALA A 56 9.25 16.00 6.61
N ASN A 57 9.44 15.41 7.79
CA ASN A 57 9.42 16.15 9.05
C ASN A 57 10.83 16.55 9.52
N LYS A 58 11.22 17.80 9.26
CA LYS A 58 12.49 18.40 9.73
C LYS A 58 12.68 18.41 11.26
N LYS A 59 11.61 18.28 12.04
CA LYS A 59 11.64 18.24 13.51
C LYS A 59 11.97 16.85 14.08
N VAL A 60 12.02 15.81 13.24
CA VAL A 60 12.33 14.45 13.68
C VAL A 60 13.83 14.26 13.74
N ASP A 61 14.27 13.59 14.80
CA ASP A 61 15.65 13.14 14.99
C ASP A 61 16.15 12.40 13.74
N MET A 62 17.30 12.82 13.22
CA MET A 62 17.86 12.31 11.97
C MET A 62 18.01 10.78 11.99
N SER A 63 18.33 10.19 13.16
CA SER A 63 18.57 8.74 13.31
C SER A 63 17.30 7.90 13.13
N ARG A 64 16.11 8.51 13.12
CA ARG A 64 14.82 7.82 13.00
C ARG A 64 14.11 8.14 11.69
N ARG A 65 14.85 8.49 10.66
CA ARG A 65 14.32 8.83 9.34
C ARG A 65 14.30 7.63 8.40
N PHE A 66 13.47 7.68 7.37
CA PHE A 66 13.41 6.63 6.36
C PHE A 66 14.76 6.52 5.65
N SER A 67 15.38 7.67 5.32
CA SER A 67 16.72 7.71 4.72
C SER A 67 17.80 6.98 5.53
N THR A 68 17.68 6.91 6.86
CA THR A 68 18.68 6.28 7.74
C THR A 68 18.42 4.79 8.00
N ILE A 69 17.36 4.20 7.42
CA ILE A 69 17.07 2.78 7.57
C ILE A 69 18.23 1.93 7.04
N GLN A 70 18.80 2.32 5.90
CA GLN A 70 19.92 1.60 5.30
C GLN A 70 21.14 1.60 6.23
N ASP A 71 21.45 2.74 6.85
CA ASP A 71 22.55 2.85 7.81
C ASP A 71 22.29 2.00 9.05
N TYR A 72 21.06 2.01 9.58
CA TYR A 72 20.65 1.13 10.68
C TYR A 72 20.84 -0.35 10.34
N LEU A 73 20.42 -0.78 9.15
CA LEU A 73 20.60 -2.16 8.73
C LEU A 73 22.09 -2.52 8.60
N LEU A 74 22.93 -1.63 8.06
CA LEU A 74 24.36 -1.87 7.94
C LEU A 74 25.08 -1.94 9.29
N GLU A 75 24.64 -1.14 10.27
CA GLU A 75 25.26 -1.08 11.60
C GLU A 75 24.81 -2.23 12.52
N TYR A 76 23.53 -2.62 12.44
CA TYR A 76 22.92 -3.56 13.39
C TYR A 76 22.55 -4.93 12.79
N CYS A 77 22.41 -5.04 11.47
CA CYS A 77 22.11 -6.28 10.75
C CYS A 77 23.42 -6.77 10.10
N ASN A 78 23.97 -7.89 10.58
CA ASN A 78 25.17 -8.49 10.00
C ASN A 78 24.99 -8.76 8.48
N PHE A 79 26.08 -8.95 7.73
CA PHE A 79 25.99 -9.28 6.31
C PHE A 79 25.06 -10.47 6.03
N GLY A 80 24.08 -10.28 5.14
CA GLY A 80 23.09 -11.31 4.80
C GLY A 80 21.98 -11.52 5.84
N CYS A 81 21.90 -10.67 6.86
CA CYS A 81 20.80 -10.65 7.81
C CYS A 81 19.46 -10.42 7.06
N PRO A 82 18.45 -11.30 7.24
CA PRO A 82 17.12 -11.11 6.65
C PRO A 82 16.43 -9.90 7.31
N TYR A 83 15.75 -9.09 6.52
CA TYR A 83 15.00 -7.95 7.02
C TYR A 83 13.82 -7.62 6.11
N PHE A 84 12.86 -6.87 6.65
CA PHE A 84 11.72 -6.35 5.91
C PHE A 84 11.41 -4.92 6.34
N VAL A 85 10.75 -4.18 5.45
CA VAL A 85 10.31 -2.81 5.69
C VAL A 85 8.81 -2.72 5.42
N LEU A 86 8.06 -2.34 6.44
CA LEU A 86 6.63 -2.09 6.37
C LEU A 86 6.35 -0.60 6.46
N ARG A 87 5.47 -0.10 5.60
CA ARG A 87 4.85 1.22 5.73
C ARG A 87 3.49 1.08 6.39
N ARG A 88 3.23 1.87 7.42
CA ARG A 88 1.90 1.93 8.02
C ARG A 88 0.99 2.84 7.20
N ILE A 89 -0.20 2.34 6.89
CA ILE A 89 -1.23 3.08 6.16
C ILE A 89 -2.17 3.72 7.18
N PRO A 90 -2.22 5.06 7.27
CA PRO A 90 -3.16 5.73 8.16
C PRO A 90 -4.59 5.52 7.66
N ARG A 91 -5.55 5.49 8.60
CA ARG A 91 -6.97 5.25 8.30
C ARG A 91 -7.56 6.19 7.25
N GLN A 92 -7.08 7.43 7.20
CA GLN A 92 -7.50 8.41 6.18
C GLN A 92 -7.06 8.02 4.77
N GLU A 93 -5.86 7.46 4.63
CA GLU A 93 -5.32 6.99 3.34
C GLU A 93 -6.01 5.70 2.93
N LEU A 94 -6.25 4.78 3.87
CA LEU A 94 -7.03 3.57 3.64
C LEU A 94 -8.43 3.87 3.09
N LYS A 95 -9.14 4.84 3.68
CA LYS A 95 -10.50 5.23 3.23
C LYS A 95 -10.49 5.68 1.77
N ARG A 96 -9.49 6.45 1.36
CA ARG A 96 -9.34 6.92 -0.03
C ARG A 96 -9.06 5.78 -1.00
N LEU A 97 -8.23 4.81 -0.60
CA LEU A 97 -7.90 3.66 -1.43
C LEU A 97 -9.13 2.77 -1.66
N LEU A 98 -9.92 2.51 -0.62
CA LEU A 98 -11.16 1.76 -0.73
C LEU A 98 -12.22 2.50 -1.57
N GLU A 99 -12.35 3.82 -1.41
CA GLU A 99 -13.27 4.65 -2.21
C GLU A 99 -12.90 4.67 -3.71
N GLN A 100 -11.64 4.46 -4.06
CA GLN A 100 -11.16 4.42 -5.46
C GLN A 100 -11.41 3.08 -6.16
N GLU A 101 -11.48 1.96 -5.44
CA GLU A 101 -11.89 0.66 -6.01
C GLU A 101 -13.41 0.57 -6.25
N GLU A 102 -14.19 1.45 -5.63
CA GLU A 102 -15.66 1.47 -5.73
C GLU A 102 -16.19 2.29 -6.92
N THR A 103 -15.34 2.69 -7.89
CA THR A 103 -15.87 3.24 -9.15
C THR A 103 -16.57 2.14 -9.93
N PRO A 104 -17.89 2.24 -10.20
CA PRO A 104 -18.59 1.23 -10.99
C PRO A 104 -17.96 1.17 -12.38
N GLU A 105 -17.65 -0.02 -12.86
CA GLU A 105 -17.35 -0.24 -14.27
C GLU A 105 -18.48 0.42 -15.08
N PRO A 106 -18.19 1.39 -15.96
CA PRO A 106 -19.23 1.88 -16.84
C PRO A 106 -19.63 0.71 -17.75
N ASP A 107 -20.85 0.23 -17.56
CA ASP A 107 -21.52 -0.73 -18.42
C ASP A 107 -21.66 -0.08 -19.81
N VAL A 108 -20.68 -0.36 -20.69
CA VAL A 108 -20.67 0.11 -22.07
C VAL A 108 -20.80 -1.10 -22.99
N TRP A 109 -22.03 -1.56 -23.28
CA TRP A 109 -22.58 -1.62 -24.65
C TRP A 109 -24.00 -2.24 -24.70
N ASP A 110 -25.04 -1.47 -24.40
CA ASP A 110 -26.38 -1.76 -24.93
C ASP A 110 -27.04 -0.46 -25.42
N ASP A 111 -26.59 0.01 -26.59
CA ASP A 111 -27.45 0.85 -27.44
C ASP A 111 -26.98 0.77 -28.90
N LYS A 112 -27.20 -0.39 -29.53
CA LYS A 112 -27.30 -0.50 -30.99
C LYS A 112 -28.69 -1.04 -31.31
N LEU A 113 -29.73 -0.25 -31.12
CA LEU A 113 -31.00 -0.38 -31.84
C LEU A 113 -31.99 0.66 -31.32
N LYS A 114 -31.97 1.86 -31.92
CA LYS A 114 -33.13 2.71 -32.23
C LYS A 114 -32.59 3.99 -32.86
N ASP A 115 -32.87 4.17 -34.16
CA ASP A 115 -32.94 5.46 -34.89
C ASP A 115 -32.53 5.37 -36.38
N VAL A 116 -32.68 4.21 -37.03
CA VAL A 116 -32.86 4.20 -38.49
C VAL A 116 -34.35 4.39 -38.78
N LYS A 117 -34.81 5.65 -38.76
CA LYS A 117 -36.08 6.06 -39.37
C LYS A 117 -35.91 6.04 -40.89
N ILE A 118 -36.26 4.92 -41.51
CA ILE A 118 -36.35 4.83 -42.97
C ILE A 118 -37.55 5.69 -43.39
N GLN A 119 -37.31 6.79 -44.11
CA GLN A 119 -38.38 7.56 -44.73
C GLN A 119 -38.85 6.81 -45.99
N PRO A 120 -40.16 6.53 -46.17
CA PRO A 120 -40.67 6.10 -47.45
C PRO A 120 -40.69 7.32 -48.38
N THR A 121 -39.78 7.37 -49.36
CA THR A 121 -39.89 8.37 -50.44
C THR A 121 -40.92 7.85 -51.44
N ILE A 122 -42.15 8.30 -51.28
CA ILE A 122 -43.20 8.20 -52.28
C ILE A 122 -42.83 9.20 -53.38
N GLN A 123 -42.59 8.73 -54.60
CA GLN A 123 -42.58 9.58 -55.79
C GLN A 123 -43.88 9.32 -56.55
N ASP A 124 -44.87 10.18 -56.30
CA ASP A 124 -46.05 10.30 -57.14
C ASP A 124 -45.73 11.17 -58.38
N THR A 125 -45.77 10.49 -59.54
CA THR A 125 -46.43 10.84 -60.82
C THR A 125 -46.15 12.14 -61.60
N GLU A 126 -46.18 11.95 -62.93
CA GLU A 126 -46.55 12.86 -64.04
C GLU A 126 -45.42 13.57 -64.82
N LYS A 127 -45.09 12.99 -66.00
CA LYS A 127 -45.54 13.53 -67.30
C LYS A 127 -45.52 12.48 -68.40
#